data_AF-A0A1U7DFG6-F1
#
_entry.id   AF-A0A1U7DFG6-F1
#
_cell.length_a   1.000
_cell.length_b   1.000
_cell.length_c   1.000
_cell.angle_alpha   90.00
_cell.angle_beta   90.00
_cell.angle_gamma   90.00
#
_symmetry.space_group_name_H-M   'P 1'
#
loop_
_entity.id
_entity.type
_entity.pdbx_description
1 polymer ?
#
loop_
_entity_poly.entity_id
_entity_poly.type
_entity_poly.pdbx_seq_one_letter_code
_entity_poly.pdbx_strand_id
1 'polypeptide(L)'
;MIALVLKWLSGGVVDRLADAYAARHNAKNESERIAANVEIARLEERQANRALGGRITALVQMAWAAPFIIYTFKLVVWDKVLGLGITDPLSPELLSLQERIATLYFGGAAAIGVVRALRK
;
A
#
# COMPACT_ATOMS: atom_id res chain seq x y z
N MET A 1 2.45 -21.48 7.87
CA MET A 1 3.25 -20.27 7.58
C MET A 1 2.49 -19.31 6.66
N ILE A 2 2.13 -19.69 5.43
CA ILE A 2 1.36 -18.83 4.48
C ILE A 2 0.03 -18.34 5.07
N ALA A 3 -0.73 -19.21 5.75
CA ALA A 3 -1.99 -18.81 6.41
C ALA A 3 -1.78 -17.79 7.55
N LEU A 4 -0.68 -17.89 8.29
CA LEU A 4 -0.35 -16.96 9.39
C LEU A 4 0.05 -15.59 8.83
N VAL A 5 0.81 -15.60 7.74
CA VAL A 5 1.21 -14.41 6.98
C VAL A 5 0.00 -13.73 6.35
N LEU A 6 -0.92 -14.49 5.74
CA LEU A 6 -2.20 -13.98 5.22
C LEU A 6 -3.09 -13.39 6.32
N LYS A 7 -3.13 -14.01 7.52
CA LYS A 7 -3.92 -13.51 8.66
C LYS A 7 -3.32 -12.25 9.29
N TRP A 8 -1.99 -12.16 9.35
CA TRP A 8 -1.27 -10.95 9.75
C TRP A 8 -1.39 -9.82 8.71
N LEU A 9 -1.37 -10.15 7.41
CA LEU A 9 -1.48 -9.19 6.31
C LEU A 9 -2.92 -8.68 6.10
N SER A 10 -3.94 -9.52 6.28
CA SER A 10 -5.36 -9.13 6.12
C SER A 10 -5.94 -8.41 7.34
N GLY A 11 -5.25 -8.43 8.47
CA GLY A 11 -5.63 -7.70 9.70
C GLY A 11 -6.99 -8.13 10.27
N GLY A 12 -7.43 -9.36 9.99
CA GLY A 12 -8.71 -9.90 10.48
C GLY A 12 -9.96 -9.23 9.88
N VAL A 13 -9.82 -8.48 8.79
CA VAL A 13 -10.95 -7.77 8.15
C VAL A 13 -11.88 -8.74 7.43
N VAL A 14 -11.31 -9.83 6.88
CA VAL A 14 -12.06 -10.92 6.26
C VAL A 14 -12.90 -11.66 7.31
N ASP A 15 -12.33 -11.92 8.48
CA ASP A 15 -13.03 -12.58 9.60
C ASP A 15 -14.21 -11.71 10.09
N ARG A 16 -14.01 -10.39 10.25
CA ARG A 16 -15.09 -9.46 10.63
C ARG A 16 -16.18 -9.31 9.56
N LEU A 17 -15.81 -9.41 8.28
CA LEU A 17 -16.79 -9.42 7.19
C LEU A 17 -17.67 -10.66 7.29
N ALA A 18 -17.06 -11.83 7.47
CA ALA A 18 -17.77 -13.10 7.62
C ALA A 18 -18.72 -13.08 8.83
N ASP A 19 -18.28 -12.53 9.96
CA ASP A 19 -19.10 -12.38 11.16
C ASP A 19 -20.29 -11.42 10.92
N ALA A 20 -20.08 -10.32 10.20
CA ALA A 20 -21.14 -9.36 9.86
C ALA A 20 -22.17 -9.95 8.89
N TYR A 21 -21.74 -10.74 7.91
CA TYR A 21 -22.63 -11.49 7.01
C TYR A 21 -23.41 -12.57 7.78
N ALA A 22 -22.78 -13.27 8.73
CA ALA A 22 -23.46 -14.22 9.60
C ALA A 22 -24.50 -13.55 10.51
N ALA A 23 -24.18 -12.38 11.07
CA ALA A 23 -25.12 -11.57 11.87
C ALA A 23 -26.32 -11.09 11.05
N ARG A 24 -26.11 -10.71 9.78
CA ARG A 24 -27.20 -10.36 8.85
C ARG A 24 -28.14 -11.56 8.60
N HIS A 25 -27.59 -12.76 8.42
CA HIS A 25 -28.37 -13.97 8.17
C HIS A 25 -29.13 -14.46 9.41
N ASN A 26 -28.59 -14.22 10.61
CA ASN A 26 -29.21 -14.59 11.87
C ASN A 26 -30.12 -13.51 12.47
N ALA A 27 -30.21 -12.34 11.85
CA ALA A 27 -31.03 -11.22 12.33
C ALA A 27 -32.51 -11.61 12.35
N LYS A 28 -33.13 -11.48 13.53
CA LYS A 28 -34.56 -11.83 13.72
C LYS A 28 -35.49 -10.64 13.49
N ASN A 29 -34.93 -9.42 13.52
CA ASN A 29 -35.65 -8.17 13.41
C ASN A 29 -35.06 -7.26 12.32
N GLU A 30 -35.90 -6.41 11.72
CA GLU A 30 -35.48 -5.49 10.64
C GLU A 30 -34.35 -4.53 11.09
N SER A 31 -34.38 -4.10 12.35
CA SER A 31 -33.35 -3.23 12.93
C SER A 31 -31.96 -3.88 12.99
N GLU A 32 -31.88 -5.16 13.38
CA GLU A 32 -30.61 -5.92 13.41
C GLU A 32 -30.06 -6.14 12.01
N ARG A 33 -30.95 -6.38 11.03
CA ARG A 33 -30.59 -6.55 9.63
C ARG A 33 -30.03 -5.26 9.03
N ILE A 34 -30.62 -4.11 9.38
CA ILE A 34 -30.12 -2.79 8.97
C ILE A 34 -28.74 -2.51 9.60
N ALA A 35 -28.57 -2.79 10.90
CA ALA A 35 -27.29 -2.61 11.58
C ALA A 35 -26.18 -3.45 10.93
N ALA A 36 -26.45 -4.73 10.64
CA ALA A 36 -25.51 -5.61 9.97
C ALA A 36 -25.17 -5.14 8.54
N ASN A 37 -26.14 -4.63 7.78
CA ASN A 37 -25.88 -4.08 6.44
C ASN A 37 -25.00 -2.83 6.48
N VAL A 38 -25.19 -1.95 7.47
CA VAL A 38 -24.34 -0.77 7.66
C VAL A 38 -22.90 -1.17 8.03
N GLU A 39 -22.74 -2.21 8.87
CA GLU A 39 -21.43 -2.76 9.23
C GLU A 39 -20.71 -3.33 7.99
N ILE A 40 -21.41 -4.13 7.17
CA ILE A 40 -20.88 -4.71 5.93
C ILE A 40 -20.41 -3.61 4.97
N ALA A 41 -21.26 -2.60 4.71
CA ALA A 41 -20.92 -1.51 3.80
C ALA A 41 -19.68 -0.73 4.29
N ARG A 42 -19.56 -0.48 5.60
CA ARG A 42 -18.37 0.16 6.19
C ARG A 42 -17.11 -0.68 6.05
N LEU A 43 -17.22 -2.00 6.23
CA LEU A 43 -16.08 -2.91 6.11
C LEU A 43 -15.63 -3.08 4.66
N GLU A 44 -16.56 -3.11 3.72
CA GLU A 44 -16.30 -3.14 2.28
C GLU A 44 -15.61 -1.85 1.82
N GLU A 45 -16.05 -0.67 2.24
CA GLU A 45 -15.36 0.59 1.95
C GLU A 45 -13.93 0.62 2.52
N ARG A 46 -13.72 0.06 3.72
CA ARG A 46 -12.38 -0.07 4.31
C ARG A 46 -11.50 -1.06 3.53
N GLN A 47 -12.09 -2.10 2.94
CA GLN A 47 -11.39 -3.04 2.07
C GLN A 47 -11.02 -2.38 0.74
N ALA A 48 -11.96 -1.68 0.10
CA ALA A 48 -11.73 -0.95 -1.15
C ALA A 48 -10.65 0.13 -0.99
N ASN A 49 -10.70 0.91 0.09
CA ASN A 49 -9.65 1.89 0.41
C ASN A 49 -8.29 1.22 0.73
N ARG A 50 -8.28 0.01 1.31
CA ARG A 50 -7.04 -0.77 1.47
C ARG A 50 -6.54 -1.37 0.16
N ALA A 51 -7.38 -1.66 -0.83
CA ALA A 51 -6.90 -2.16 -2.11
C ALA A 51 -6.04 -1.10 -2.84
N LEU A 52 -6.36 0.18 -2.66
CA LEU A 52 -5.64 1.31 -3.29
C LEU A 52 -4.32 1.72 -2.60
N GLY A 53 -4.04 1.22 -1.40
CA GLY A 53 -2.86 1.66 -0.62
C GLY A 53 -2.54 0.80 0.60
N GLY A 54 -2.92 -0.47 0.56
CA GLY A 54 -2.80 -1.39 1.67
C GLY A 54 -1.34 -1.71 2.01
N ARG A 55 -1.13 -2.23 3.22
CA ARG A 55 0.20 -2.65 3.71
C ARG A 55 0.89 -3.61 2.75
N ILE A 56 0.14 -4.43 2.02
CA ILE A 56 0.64 -5.36 1.00
C ILE A 56 1.23 -4.59 -0.19
N THR A 57 0.46 -3.65 -0.76
CA THR A 57 0.90 -2.83 -1.89
C THR A 57 2.14 -2.02 -1.53
N ALA A 58 2.17 -1.44 -0.32
CA ALA A 58 3.33 -0.73 0.19
C ALA A 58 4.57 -1.64 0.35
N LEU A 59 4.39 -2.88 0.81
CA LEU A 59 5.50 -3.83 0.97
C LEU A 59 6.08 -4.28 -0.37
N VAL A 60 5.22 -4.52 -1.36
CA VAL A 60 5.62 -4.86 -2.73
C VAL A 60 6.33 -3.69 -3.39
N GLN A 61 5.81 -2.47 -3.23
CA GLN A 61 6.46 -1.23 -3.70
C GLN A 61 7.84 -1.05 -3.06
N MET A 62 7.95 -1.24 -1.75
CA MET A 62 9.20 -1.15 -1.02
C MET A 62 10.21 -2.20 -1.49
N ALA A 63 9.78 -3.45 -1.65
CA ALA A 63 10.64 -4.53 -2.12
C ALA A 63 11.15 -4.27 -3.55
N TRP A 64 10.31 -3.72 -4.42
CA TRP A 64 10.69 -3.36 -5.79
C TRP A 64 11.62 -2.15 -5.84
N ALA A 65 11.42 -1.16 -4.97
CA ALA A 65 12.26 0.03 -4.89
C ALA A 65 13.62 -0.23 -4.19
N ALA A 66 13.71 -1.25 -3.35
CA ALA A 66 14.89 -1.53 -2.53
C ALA A 66 16.21 -1.65 -3.32
N PRO A 67 16.31 -2.39 -4.45
CA PRO A 67 17.56 -2.53 -5.19
C PRO A 67 18.08 -1.18 -5.71
N PHE A 68 17.18 -0.33 -6.17
CA PHE A 68 17.48 1.01 -6.66
C PHE A 68 17.99 1.92 -5.55
N ILE A 69 17.31 1.92 -4.40
CA ILE A 69 17.71 2.72 -3.24
C ILE A 69 19.09 2.27 -2.74
N ILE A 70 19.32 0.96 -2.61
CA ILE A 70 20.59 0.39 -2.15
C ILE A 70 21.72 0.76 -3.11
N TYR A 71 21.48 0.64 -4.42
CA TYR A 71 22.48 0.98 -5.42
C TYR A 71 22.80 2.48 -5.45
N THR A 72 21.78 3.35 -5.39
CA THR A 72 22.00 4.81 -5.30
C THR A 72 22.72 5.18 -4.01
N PHE A 73 22.37 4.56 -2.89
CA PHE A 73 23.09 4.75 -1.62
C PHE A 73 24.56 4.37 -1.75
N LYS A 74 24.86 3.22 -2.36
CA LYS A 74 26.24 2.82 -2.65
C LYS A 74 26.95 3.90 -3.49
N LEU A 75 26.39 4.32 -4.63
CA LEU A 75 27.03 5.33 -5.48
C LEU A 75 27.29 6.65 -4.74
N VAL A 76 26.33 7.14 -3.96
CA VAL A 76 26.49 8.42 -3.26
C VAL A 76 27.48 8.28 -2.11
N VAL A 77 27.28 7.32 -1.22
CA VAL A 77 28.06 7.21 0.01
C VAL A 77 29.42 6.57 -0.25
N TRP A 78 29.47 5.46 -0.95
CA TRP A 78 30.72 4.75 -1.22
C TRP A 78 31.56 5.47 -2.26
N ASP A 79 30.96 5.73 -3.43
CA ASP A 79 31.75 6.21 -4.56
C ASP A 79 32.02 7.72 -4.50
N LYS A 80 31.05 8.53 -4.06
CA LYS A 80 31.20 10.00 -4.03
C LYS A 80 31.68 10.55 -2.69
N VAL A 81 31.11 10.11 -1.57
CA VAL A 81 31.49 10.65 -0.25
C VAL A 81 32.81 10.07 0.22
N LEU A 82 33.02 8.74 0.09
CA LEU A 82 34.25 8.10 0.52
C LEU A 82 35.35 8.12 -0.55
N GLY A 83 35.01 8.41 -1.81
CA GLY A 83 35.97 8.46 -2.92
C GLY A 83 36.61 7.11 -3.25
N LEU A 84 36.06 6.01 -2.72
CA LEU A 84 36.54 4.63 -2.91
C LEU A 84 35.85 3.93 -4.09
N GLY A 85 35.21 4.72 -4.95
CA GLY A 85 34.35 4.26 -6.02
C GLY A 85 35.07 4.02 -7.33
N ILE A 86 34.91 2.81 -7.86
CA ILE A 86 35.20 2.46 -9.27
C ILE A 86 33.93 2.12 -10.04
N THR A 87 32.75 2.32 -9.44
CA THR A 87 31.49 1.97 -10.09
C THR A 87 31.14 3.04 -11.10
N ASP A 88 30.79 2.62 -12.31
CA ASP A 88 30.26 3.55 -13.29
C ASP A 88 28.99 4.22 -12.74
N PRO A 89 28.83 5.53 -12.92
CA PRO A 89 27.62 6.22 -12.52
C PRO A 89 26.42 5.66 -13.26
N LEU A 90 25.25 5.77 -12.63
CA LEU A 90 24.00 5.37 -13.26
C LEU A 90 23.84 6.11 -14.59
N SER A 91 23.53 5.38 -15.66
CA SER A 91 23.35 6.02 -16.97
C SER A 91 22.21 7.05 -16.88
N PRO A 92 22.30 8.19 -17.60
CA PRO A 92 21.26 9.21 -17.58
C PRO A 92 19.86 8.65 -17.90
N GLU A 93 19.78 7.62 -18.72
CA GLU A 93 18.53 6.93 -19.08
C GLU A 93 17.91 6.21 -17.89
N LEU A 94 18.73 5.57 -17.05
CA LEU A 94 18.25 4.83 -15.87
C LEU A 94 17.78 5.79 -14.75
N LEU A 95 18.44 6.95 -14.60
CA LEU A 95 17.99 8.01 -13.70
C LEU A 95 16.64 8.58 -14.13
N SER A 96 16.48 8.87 -15.42
CA SER A 96 15.21 9.35 -15.99
C SER A 96 14.08 8.33 -15.81
N LEU A 97 14.37 7.04 -15.98
CA LEU A 97 13.41 5.97 -15.72
C LEU A 97 13.01 5.90 -14.24
N GLN A 98 13.98 5.96 -13.32
CA GLN A 98 13.72 5.98 -11.87
C GLN A 98 12.85 7.18 -11.47
N GLU A 99 13.17 8.37 -11.96
CA GLU A 99 12.44 9.61 -11.64
C GLU A 99 11.00 9.54 -12.14
N ARG A 100 10.77 9.03 -13.37
CA ARG A 100 9.41 8.82 -13.90
C ARG A 100 8.62 7.83 -13.06
N ILE A 101 9.23 6.71 -12.67
CA ILE A 101 8.54 5.69 -11.87
C ILE A 101 8.25 6.21 -10.46
N ALA A 102 9.21 6.89 -9.83
CA ALA A 102 9.01 7.53 -8.53
C ALA A 102 7.89 8.60 -8.60
N THR A 103 7.90 9.43 -9.64
CA THR A 103 6.85 10.45 -9.85
C THR A 103 5.49 9.80 -10.08
N LEU A 104 5.41 8.69 -10.83
CA LEU A 104 4.14 7.96 -11.02
C LEU A 104 3.61 7.41 -9.69
N TYR A 105 4.46 6.74 -8.92
CA TYR A 105 4.06 6.09 -7.66
C TYR A 105 3.78 7.08 -6.53
N PHE A 106 4.69 8.02 -6.29
CA PHE A 106 4.58 8.99 -5.20
C PHE A 106 3.73 10.21 -5.60
N GLY A 107 3.78 10.63 -6.86
CA GLY A 107 2.95 11.72 -7.38
C GLY A 107 1.47 11.37 -7.41
N GLY A 108 1.10 10.12 -7.71
CA GLY A 108 -0.29 9.66 -7.62
C GLY A 108 -0.84 9.75 -6.19
N ALA A 109 -0.07 9.35 -5.18
CA ALA A 109 -0.43 9.49 -3.78
C ALA A 109 -0.56 10.96 -3.35
N ALA A 110 0.36 11.83 -3.82
CA ALA A 110 0.30 13.27 -3.57
C ALA A 110 -0.93 13.91 -4.21
N ALA A 111 -1.27 13.56 -5.45
CA ALA A 111 -2.44 14.06 -6.17
C ALA A 111 -3.75 13.67 -5.46
N ILE A 112 -3.87 12.41 -5.00
CA ILE A 112 -5.02 11.96 -4.21
C ILE A 112 -5.10 12.75 -2.89
N GLY A 113 -3.97 13.02 -2.24
CA GLY A 113 -3.89 13.86 -1.05
C GLY A 113 -4.42 15.28 -1.29
N VAL A 114 -4.00 15.91 -2.39
CA VAL A 114 -4.45 17.26 -2.79
C VAL A 114 -5.94 17.27 -3.12
N VAL A 115 -6.43 16.33 -3.93
CA VAL A 115 -7.86 16.24 -4.27
C VAL A 115 -8.72 16.06 -3.02
N ARG A 116 -8.27 15.23 -2.07
CA ARG A 116 -8.98 15.00 -0.81
C ARG A 116 -8.94 16.23 0.11
N ALA A 117 -7.87 17.03 0.07
CA ALA A 117 -7.78 18.30 0.79
C ALA A 117 -8.68 19.39 0.18
N LEU A 118 -8.81 19.44 -1.15
CA LEU A 118 -9.67 20.40 -1.86
C LEU A 118 -11.17 20.04 -1.83
N ARG A 119 -11.51 18.77 -1.56
CA ARG A 119 -12.89 18.31 -1.40
C ARG A 119 -13.44 18.54 0.02
N LYS A 120 -12.62 18.96 0.98
CA LYS A 120 -13.08 19.47 2.27
C LYS A 120 -13.58 20.89 2.13
#